data_AF-A0A0F2JHL1-F1
#
_entry.id   AF-A0A0F2JHL1-F1
#
_cell.length_a   1.000
_cell.length_b   1.000
_cell.length_c   1.000
_cell.angle_alpha   90.00
_cell.angle_beta   90.00
_cell.angle_gamma   90.00
#
_symmetry.space_group_name_H-M   'P 1'
#
loop_
_entity.id
_entity.type
_entity.pdbx_description
1 polymer ?
#
loop_
_entity_poly.entity_id
_entity_poly.type
_entity_poly.pdbx_seq_one_letter_code
_entity_poly.pdbx_strand_id
1 'polypeptide(L)'
;MSILKDGPESSPSRDLSSPIDHTHVERIDRLVEDYKRHILSQLNAQNSRETTFSDRLADKFAFFAGSWKFIIIFTTFLTFWMIWNTLKLTQVAHFDAPPFILLNLILSFTAAFQAPFIIMSQNRQAIRDKHEAMVDFSINYKAELEIDDVQRHLHRLELQVSDIHQLLHRLHSKQNDNPTT
;
A
#
# COMPACT_ATOMS: atom_id res chain seq x y z
N MET A 1 -81.61 -1.51 -4.65
CA MET A 1 -80.91 -2.73 -5.13
C MET A 1 -79.57 -2.25 -5.67
N SER A 2 -78.55 -2.08 -4.82
CA SER A 2 -77.45 -3.04 -4.62
C SER A 2 -76.34 -2.86 -5.68
N ILE A 3 -75.03 -2.73 -5.45
CA ILE A 3 -74.11 -2.72 -4.29
C ILE A 3 -72.73 -2.23 -4.84
N LEU A 4 -71.94 -1.57 -3.97
CA LEU A 4 -70.46 -1.36 -3.90
C LEU A 4 -69.54 -1.65 -5.11
N LYS A 5 -68.72 -0.69 -5.57
CA LYS A 5 -67.45 -0.16 -5.00
C LYS A 5 -66.25 -1.07 -5.25
N ASP A 6 -65.50 -0.75 -6.30
CA ASP A 6 -64.14 -1.23 -6.57
C ASP A 6 -63.24 -0.97 -5.35
N GLY A 7 -62.71 -2.05 -4.77
CA GLY A 7 -61.65 -2.01 -3.76
C GLY A 7 -60.29 -2.15 -4.44
N PRO A 8 -59.25 -1.42 -4.00
CA PRO A 8 -57.94 -1.47 -4.64
C PRO A 8 -57.19 -2.75 -4.28
N GLU A 9 -56.45 -3.25 -5.27
CA GLU A 9 -55.49 -4.36 -5.17
C GLU A 9 -54.66 -4.30 -3.89
N SER A 10 -54.64 -5.44 -3.19
CA SER A 10 -53.73 -5.73 -2.10
C SER A 10 -52.27 -5.69 -2.59
N SER A 11 -51.59 -4.58 -2.31
CA SER A 11 -50.12 -4.50 -2.44
C SER A 11 -49.46 -5.48 -1.46
N PRO A 12 -48.41 -6.22 -1.88
CA PRO A 12 -47.74 -7.14 -1.00
C PRO A 12 -47.00 -6.33 0.08
N SER A 13 -47.34 -6.59 1.33
CA SER A 13 -46.60 -6.15 2.50
C SER A 13 -45.13 -6.56 2.34
N ARG A 14 -44.26 -5.58 2.04
CA ARG A 14 -42.81 -5.74 2.14
C ARG A 14 -42.50 -6.01 3.61
N ASP A 15 -42.31 -7.28 3.91
CA ASP A 15 -41.85 -7.78 5.19
C ASP A 15 -40.53 -7.10 5.54
N LEU A 16 -40.60 -6.17 6.50
CA LEU A 16 -39.49 -5.38 7.02
C LEU A 16 -38.85 -6.09 8.22
N SER A 17 -38.73 -7.41 8.13
CA SER A 17 -38.04 -8.25 9.10
C SER A 17 -37.09 -9.23 8.41
N SER A 18 -36.21 -8.72 7.56
CA SER A 18 -35.03 -9.49 7.14
C SER A 18 -33.94 -9.33 8.20
N PRO A 19 -33.65 -10.35 9.03
CA PRO A 19 -32.43 -10.37 9.84
C PRO A 19 -31.21 -10.10 8.96
N ILE A 20 -30.23 -9.38 9.51
CA ILE A 20 -28.95 -9.00 8.89
C ILE A 20 -28.49 -10.12 7.95
N ASP A 21 -28.56 -9.83 6.65
CA ASP A 21 -28.35 -10.81 5.60
C ASP A 21 -26.91 -11.34 5.66
N HIS A 22 -26.75 -12.52 6.24
CA HIS A 22 -25.48 -13.23 6.39
C HIS A 22 -24.75 -13.44 5.05
N THR A 23 -25.44 -13.29 3.91
CA THR A 23 -24.83 -13.41 2.57
C THR A 23 -23.93 -12.23 2.18
N HIS A 24 -24.12 -11.04 2.79
CA HIS A 24 -23.25 -9.89 2.53
C HIS A 24 -21.90 -10.03 3.26
N VAL A 25 -21.91 -10.56 4.48
CA VAL A 25 -20.70 -10.79 5.28
C VAL A 25 -19.83 -11.88 4.62
N GLU A 26 -20.45 -12.97 4.16
CA GLU A 26 -19.75 -14.02 3.40
C GLU A 26 -19.13 -13.51 2.08
N ARG A 27 -19.76 -12.51 1.44
CA ARG A 27 -19.28 -11.96 0.17
C ARG A 27 -18.05 -11.07 0.38
N ILE A 28 -18.02 -10.31 1.47
CA ILE A 28 -16.86 -9.50 1.85
C ILE A 28 -15.69 -10.39 2.27
N ASP A 29 -15.93 -11.45 3.05
CA ASP A 29 -14.88 -12.41 3.42
C ASP A 29 -14.28 -13.08 2.18
N ARG A 30 -15.09 -13.49 1.20
CA ARG A 30 -14.57 -14.05 -0.06
C ARG A 30 -13.74 -13.05 -0.87
N LEU A 31 -14.12 -11.77 -0.89
CA LEU A 31 -13.36 -10.73 -1.58
C LEU A 31 -12.03 -10.43 -0.89
N VAL A 32 -12.02 -10.41 0.44
CA VAL A 32 -10.79 -10.27 1.23
C VAL A 32 -9.88 -11.48 1.02
N GLU A 33 -10.43 -12.70 1.03
CA GLU A 33 -9.66 -13.93 0.86
C GLU A 33 -9.09 -14.07 -0.57
N ASP A 34 -9.85 -13.68 -1.60
CA ASP A 34 -9.36 -13.67 -2.99
C ASP A 34 -8.32 -12.59 -3.24
N TYR A 35 -8.48 -11.41 -2.62
CA TYR A 35 -7.49 -10.34 -2.69
C TYR A 35 -6.20 -10.73 -1.94
N LYS A 36 -6.32 -11.35 -0.76
CA LYS A 36 -5.20 -11.90 0.00
C LYS A 36 -4.48 -13.00 -0.78
N ARG A 37 -5.20 -13.90 -1.45
CA ARG A 37 -4.60 -14.91 -2.33
C ARG A 37 -3.91 -14.30 -3.54
N HIS A 38 -4.44 -13.25 -4.14
CA HIS A 38 -3.81 -12.57 -5.28
C HIS A 38 -2.55 -11.78 -4.88
N ILE A 39 -2.56 -11.07 -3.74
CA ILE A 39 -1.36 -10.40 -3.24
C ILE A 39 -0.29 -11.41 -2.84
N LEU A 40 -0.66 -12.48 -2.13
CA LEU A 40 0.28 -13.51 -1.74
C LEU A 40 0.84 -14.27 -2.96
N SER A 41 0.05 -14.48 -4.01
CA SER A 41 0.54 -15.13 -5.24
C SER A 41 1.42 -14.21 -6.07
N GLN A 42 1.15 -12.90 -6.10
CA GLN A 42 2.00 -11.89 -6.77
C GLN A 42 3.32 -11.70 -6.01
N LEU A 43 3.28 -11.59 -4.68
CA LEU A 43 4.47 -11.56 -3.82
C LEU A 43 5.28 -12.84 -3.98
N ASN A 44 4.65 -14.01 -3.93
CA ASN A 44 5.36 -15.27 -4.12
C ASN A 44 5.86 -15.43 -5.56
N ALA A 45 5.13 -15.03 -6.60
CA ALA A 45 5.61 -15.09 -7.99
C ALA A 45 6.77 -14.12 -8.25
N GLN A 46 6.79 -12.96 -7.59
CA GLN A 46 7.89 -12.01 -7.63
C GLN A 46 9.10 -12.47 -6.80
N ASN A 47 8.86 -13.26 -5.74
CA ASN A 47 9.91 -13.93 -4.95
C ASN A 47 10.42 -15.21 -5.63
N SER A 48 9.60 -15.84 -6.49
CA SER A 48 9.89 -17.10 -7.21
C SER A 48 10.62 -16.87 -8.53
N ARG A 49 10.43 -15.70 -9.16
CA ARG A 49 11.32 -15.22 -10.21
C ARG A 49 12.55 -14.59 -9.56
N GLU A 50 13.49 -15.47 -9.22
CA GLU A 50 14.89 -15.12 -9.07
C GLU A 50 15.23 -14.21 -7.89
N THR A 51 15.32 -14.81 -6.69
CA THR A 51 16.43 -14.44 -5.79
C THR A 51 17.73 -14.95 -6.41
N THR A 52 18.11 -14.42 -7.58
CA THR A 52 19.38 -14.76 -8.21
C THR A 52 20.48 -14.28 -7.28
N PHE A 53 21.51 -15.11 -7.10
CA PHE A 53 22.62 -14.83 -6.19
C PHE A 53 23.20 -13.42 -6.40
N SER A 54 23.17 -12.94 -7.65
CA SER A 54 23.54 -11.59 -8.07
C SER A 54 22.72 -10.48 -7.41
N ASP A 55 21.40 -10.64 -7.23
CA ASP A 55 20.54 -9.62 -6.61
C ASP A 55 20.81 -9.50 -5.12
N ARG A 56 21.02 -10.64 -4.44
CA ARG A 56 21.43 -10.68 -3.02
C ARG A 56 22.82 -10.09 -2.82
N LEU A 57 23.74 -10.29 -3.76
CA LEU A 57 25.06 -9.66 -3.73
C LEU A 57 24.94 -8.15 -3.95
N ALA A 58 24.21 -7.70 -4.97
CA ALA A 58 24.01 -6.28 -5.26
C ALA A 58 23.43 -5.53 -4.06
N ASP A 59 22.46 -6.13 -3.35
CA ASP A 59 21.91 -5.56 -2.12
C ASP A 59 22.92 -5.41 -0.99
N LYS A 60 23.72 -6.46 -0.76
CA LYS A 60 24.76 -6.44 0.26
C LYS A 60 25.85 -5.42 -0.08
N PHE A 61 26.24 -5.34 -1.35
CA PHE A 61 27.22 -4.37 -1.83
C PHE A 61 26.69 -2.94 -1.74
N ALA A 62 25.44 -2.67 -2.10
CA ALA A 62 24.83 -1.34 -1.99
C ALA A 62 24.76 -0.89 -0.53
N PHE A 63 24.33 -1.76 0.38
CA PHE A 63 24.30 -1.48 1.82
C PHE A 63 25.71 -1.29 2.41
N PHE A 64 26.68 -2.10 1.98
CA PHE A 64 28.06 -2.01 2.44
C PHE A 64 28.77 -0.75 1.94
N ALA A 65 28.64 -0.42 0.65
CA ALA A 65 29.23 0.78 0.04
C ALA A 65 28.64 2.08 0.61
N GLY A 66 27.38 2.06 1.05
CA GLY A 66 26.72 3.20 1.71
C GLY A 66 27.05 3.36 3.20
N SER A 67 27.87 2.49 3.79
CA SER A 67 28.15 2.52 5.24
C SER A 67 29.32 3.44 5.59
N TRP A 68 29.18 4.20 6.69
CA TRP A 68 30.27 4.99 7.27
C TRP A 68 31.53 4.17 7.60
N LYS A 69 31.36 2.90 7.99
CA LYS A 69 32.49 2.00 8.28
C LYS A 69 33.31 1.67 7.03
N PHE A 70 32.65 1.53 5.88
CA PHE A 70 33.32 1.26 4.61
C PHE A 70 34.22 2.43 4.20
N ILE A 71 33.71 3.66 4.31
CA ILE A 71 34.47 4.88 4.00
C ILE A 71 35.77 4.92 4.82
N ILE A 72 35.68 4.68 6.13
CA ILE A 72 36.85 4.70 7.02
C ILE A 72 37.89 3.63 6.63
N ILE A 73 37.45 2.39 6.38
CA ILE A 73 38.35 1.29 5.98
C ILE A 73 39.00 1.60 4.63
N PHE A 74 38.21 2.07 3.66
CA PHE A 74 38.67 2.38 2.32
C PHE A 74 39.69 3.53 2.32
N THR A 75 39.40 4.62 3.03
CA THR A 75 40.35 5.73 3.19
C THR A 75 41.63 5.29 3.90
N THR A 76 41.51 4.50 4.98
CA THR A 76 42.69 3.98 5.70
C THR A 76 43.56 3.11 4.80
N PHE A 77 42.93 2.25 3.99
CA PHE A 77 43.63 1.42 3.01
C PHE A 77 44.36 2.26 1.97
N LEU A 78 43.71 3.29 1.40
CA LEU A 78 44.36 4.20 0.44
C LEU A 78 45.54 4.95 1.06
N THR A 79 45.37 5.49 2.27
CA THR A 79 46.46 6.17 2.99
C THR A 79 47.61 5.22 3.28
N PHE A 80 47.33 3.99 3.73
CA PHE A 80 48.35 2.97 3.97
C PHE A 80 49.09 2.59 2.68
N TRP A 81 48.37 2.41 1.57
CA TRP A 81 48.95 2.10 0.26
C TRP A 81 49.89 3.20 -0.23
N MET A 82 49.48 4.47 -0.09
CA MET A 82 50.31 5.62 -0.43
C MET A 82 51.57 5.69 0.43
N ILE A 83 51.45 5.49 1.75
CA ILE A 83 52.60 5.47 2.67
C ILE A 83 53.56 4.33 2.29
N TRP A 84 53.04 3.11 2.09
CA TRP A 84 53.84 1.94 1.74
C TRP A 84 54.63 2.12 0.43
N ASN A 85 54.02 2.73 -0.59
CA ASN A 85 54.67 2.98 -1.88
C ASN A 85 55.56 4.24 -1.91
N THR A 86 55.38 5.17 -0.97
CA THR A 86 56.20 6.40 -0.86
C THR A 86 57.42 6.23 0.06
N LEU A 87 57.39 5.25 0.96
CA LEU A 87 58.51 4.97 1.87
C LEU A 87 59.77 4.59 1.08
N LYS A 88 60.88 5.27 1.36
CA LYS A 88 62.14 5.07 0.64
C LYS A 88 62.76 3.68 0.79
N LEU A 89 62.28 2.87 1.75
CA LEU A 89 62.75 1.52 2.02
C LEU A 89 62.43 0.53 0.89
N THR A 90 61.43 0.82 0.06
CA THR A 90 60.98 0.00 -1.09
C THR A 90 61.42 0.58 -2.45
N GLN A 91 62.37 1.52 -2.49
CA GLN A 91 62.84 2.18 -3.73
C GLN A 91 63.39 1.23 -4.80
N VAL A 92 63.80 0.00 -4.44
CA VAL A 92 64.36 -0.98 -5.39
C VAL A 92 63.26 -1.71 -6.18
N ALA A 93 62.02 -1.69 -5.68
CA ALA A 93 60.85 -2.28 -6.33
C ALA A 93 59.65 -1.33 -6.20
N HIS A 94 59.68 -0.23 -6.95
CA HIS A 94 58.54 0.68 -7.05
C HIS A 94 57.38 -0.02 -7.76
N PHE A 95 56.47 -0.61 -6.99
CA PHE A 95 55.28 -1.26 -7.54
C PHE A 95 54.27 -0.23 -8.06
N ASP A 96 54.13 0.93 -7.39
CA ASP A 96 53.25 2.03 -7.81
C ASP A 96 53.88 3.40 -7.47
N ALA A 97 54.85 3.86 -8.29
CA ALA A 97 55.51 5.14 -8.11
C ALA A 97 54.56 6.33 -8.34
N PRO A 98 54.75 7.48 -7.65
CA PRO A 98 54.00 8.69 -7.94
C PRO A 98 54.13 9.05 -9.43
N PRO A 99 53.02 9.25 -10.16
CA PRO A 99 51.69 9.70 -9.70
C PRO A 99 50.65 8.61 -9.34
N PHE A 100 51.04 7.37 -8.99
CA PHE A 100 50.18 6.25 -8.57
C PHE A 100 49.20 5.74 -9.65
N ILE A 101 49.75 5.21 -10.75
CA ILE A 101 48.95 4.78 -11.92
C ILE A 101 48.00 3.62 -11.58
N LEU A 102 48.41 2.69 -10.72
CA LEU A 102 47.59 1.53 -10.37
C LEU A 102 46.44 1.93 -9.45
N LEU A 103 46.72 2.76 -8.44
CA LEU A 103 45.67 3.31 -7.57
C LEU A 103 44.65 4.09 -8.40
N ASN A 104 45.11 4.93 -9.32
CA ASN A 104 44.22 5.69 -10.20
C ASN A 104 43.35 4.80 -11.10
N LEU A 105 43.90 3.68 -11.61
CA LEU A 105 43.16 2.72 -12.42
C LEU A 105 42.05 2.04 -11.59
N ILE A 106 42.38 1.56 -10.39
CA ILE A 106 41.42 0.89 -9.49
C ILE A 106 40.29 1.86 -9.08
N LEU A 107 40.65 3.11 -8.77
CA LEU A 107 39.67 4.12 -8.37
C LEU A 107 38.71 4.45 -9.51
N SER A 108 39.24 4.62 -10.72
CA SER A 108 38.46 4.90 -11.93
C SER A 108 37.52 3.75 -12.28
N PHE A 109 37.99 2.51 -12.19
CA PHE A 109 37.17 1.32 -12.39
C PHE A 109 36.05 1.25 -11.34
N THR A 110 36.38 1.43 -10.06
CA THR A 110 35.39 1.41 -8.97
C THR A 110 34.28 2.43 -9.17
N ALA A 111 34.64 3.67 -9.56
CA ALA A 111 33.68 4.73 -9.84
C ALA A 111 32.76 4.40 -11.02
N ALA A 112 33.28 3.74 -12.07
CA ALA A 112 32.49 3.35 -13.24
C ALA A 112 31.38 2.34 -12.90
N PHE A 113 31.62 1.40 -11.97
CA PHE A 113 30.62 0.44 -11.53
C PHE A 113 29.64 0.99 -10.48
N GLN A 114 29.94 2.13 -9.88
CA GLN A 114 29.12 2.71 -8.82
C GLN A 114 27.74 3.13 -9.35
N ALA A 115 27.67 3.82 -10.50
CA ALA A 115 26.41 4.32 -11.05
C ALA A 115 25.43 3.21 -11.46
N PRO A 116 25.83 2.15 -12.19
CA PRO A 116 24.96 1.02 -12.49
C PRO A 116 24.40 0.33 -11.24
N PHE A 117 25.22 0.11 -10.22
CA PHE A 117 24.77 -0.52 -8.97
C PHE A 117 23.79 0.36 -8.20
N ILE A 118 24.05 1.68 -8.15
CA ILE A 118 23.10 2.63 -7.57
C ILE A 118 21.78 2.58 -8.33
N ILE A 119 21.80 2.71 -9.66
CA ILE A 119 20.58 2.73 -10.50
C ILE A 119 19.81 1.41 -10.40
N MET A 120 20.49 0.26 -10.37
CA MET A 120 19.84 -1.05 -10.19
C MET A 120 19.18 -1.15 -8.81
N SER A 121 19.86 -0.71 -7.75
CA SER A 121 19.29 -0.73 -6.39
C SER A 121 18.09 0.22 -6.25
N GLN A 122 18.15 1.38 -6.90
CA GLN A 122 17.07 2.37 -6.96
C GLN A 122 15.89 1.87 -7.77
N ASN A 123 16.12 1.27 -8.95
CA ASN A 123 15.05 0.71 -9.78
C ASN A 123 14.27 -0.37 -9.02
N ARG A 124 14.96 -1.20 -8.21
CA ARG A 124 14.30 -2.21 -7.38
C ARG A 124 13.48 -1.61 -6.24
N GLN A 125 13.94 -0.51 -5.63
CA GLN A 125 13.16 0.24 -4.63
C GLN A 125 11.92 0.87 -5.27
N ALA A 126 12.08 1.58 -6.40
CA ALA A 126 10.98 2.23 -7.11
C ALA A 126 9.86 1.26 -7.53
N ILE A 127 10.19 0.02 -7.90
CA ILE A 127 9.18 -1.01 -8.21
C ILE A 127 8.37 -1.39 -6.96
N ARG A 128 9.02 -1.54 -5.80
CA ARG A 128 8.35 -1.83 -4.53
C ARG A 128 7.47 -0.67 -4.09
N ASP A 129 8.01 0.54 -4.11
CA ASP A 129 7.29 1.76 -3.72
C ASP A 129 6.05 1.97 -4.60
N LYS A 130 6.16 1.70 -5.91
CA LYS A 130 5.03 1.77 -6.84
C LYS A 130 3.94 0.74 -6.49
N HIS A 131 4.33 -0.48 -6.12
CA HIS A 131 3.38 -1.52 -5.73
C HIS A 131 2.67 -1.14 -4.42
N GLU A 132 3.41 -0.68 -3.42
CA GLU A 132 2.85 -0.19 -2.15
C GLU A 132 1.85 0.95 -2.38
N ALA A 133 2.20 1.93 -3.22
CA ALA A 133 1.31 3.02 -3.58
C ALA A 133 0.02 2.55 -4.27
N MET A 134 0.06 1.52 -5.11
CA MET A 134 -1.16 0.96 -5.72
C MET A 134 -2.06 0.28 -4.69
N VAL A 135 -1.48 -0.47 -3.76
CA VAL A 135 -2.23 -1.13 -2.69
C VAL A 135 -2.91 -0.08 -1.81
N ASP A 136 -2.16 0.92 -1.35
CA ASP A 136 -2.69 2.02 -0.54
C ASP A 136 -3.82 2.77 -1.26
N PHE A 137 -3.63 3.07 -2.54
CA PHE A 137 -4.67 3.69 -3.36
C PHE A 137 -5.95 2.84 -3.38
N SER A 138 -5.83 1.53 -3.59
CA SER A 138 -7.00 0.64 -3.64
C SER A 138 -7.72 0.47 -2.30
N ILE A 139 -6.98 0.49 -1.19
CA ILE A 139 -7.56 0.48 0.17
C ILE A 139 -8.32 1.79 0.40
N ASN A 140 -7.70 2.93 0.08
CA ASN A 140 -8.32 4.23 0.28
C ASN A 140 -9.58 4.40 -0.57
N TYR A 141 -9.53 3.96 -1.83
CA TYR A 141 -10.70 3.96 -2.72
C TYR A 141 -11.84 3.09 -2.18
N LYS A 142 -11.53 1.92 -1.60
CA LYS A 142 -12.53 1.07 -0.96
C LYS A 142 -13.14 1.73 0.28
N ALA A 143 -12.32 2.35 1.11
CA ALA A 143 -12.79 3.09 2.28
C ALA A 143 -13.73 4.24 1.89
N GLU A 144 -13.42 4.96 0.80
CA GLU A 144 -14.29 6.00 0.25
C GLU A 144 -15.67 5.46 -0.16
N LEU A 145 -15.71 4.31 -0.86
CA LEU A 145 -16.97 3.65 -1.22
C LEU A 145 -17.79 3.20 0.00
N GLU A 146 -17.12 2.66 1.02
CA GLU A 146 -17.76 2.26 2.27
C GLU A 146 -18.33 3.47 3.03
N ILE A 147 -17.61 4.59 3.08
CA ILE A 147 -18.09 5.85 3.67
C ILE A 147 -19.33 6.36 2.94
N ASP A 148 -19.31 6.37 1.61
CA ASP A 148 -20.44 6.79 0.78
C ASP A 148 -21.67 5.87 0.99
N ASP A 149 -21.46 4.56 1.18
CA ASP A 149 -22.55 3.65 1.54
C ASP A 149 -23.13 3.92 2.94
N VAL A 150 -22.27 4.16 3.93
CA VAL A 150 -22.69 4.55 5.28
C VAL A 150 -23.47 5.87 5.26
N GLN A 151 -23.01 6.86 4.49
CA GLN A 151 -23.71 8.13 4.33
C GLN A 151 -25.10 7.95 3.71
N ARG A 152 -25.23 7.11 2.68
CA ARG A 152 -26.54 6.77 2.10
C ARG A 152 -27.47 6.11 3.11
N HIS A 153 -26.96 5.20 3.93
CA HIS A 153 -27.74 4.57 4.99
C HIS A 153 -28.19 5.59 6.04
N LEU A 154 -27.30 6.48 6.49
CA LEU A 154 -27.63 7.54 7.43
C LEU A 154 -28.70 8.48 6.88
N HIS A 155 -28.59 8.92 5.63
CA HIS A 155 -29.59 9.77 5.00
C HIS A 155 -30.96 9.08 4.91
N ARG A 156 -30.98 7.77 4.60
CA ARG A 156 -32.23 6.99 4.59
C ARG A 156 -32.87 6.91 5.97
N LEU A 157 -32.07 6.73 7.03
CA LEU A 157 -32.55 6.72 8.41
C LEU A 157 -33.08 8.10 8.83
N GLU A 158 -32.41 9.18 8.43
CA GLU A 158 -32.86 10.55 8.68
C GLU A 158 -34.24 10.83 8.07
N LEU A 159 -34.46 10.38 6.82
CA LEU A 159 -35.77 10.47 6.17
C LEU A 159 -36.85 9.67 6.91
N GLN A 160 -36.55 8.43 7.32
CA GLN A 160 -37.50 7.60 8.09
C GLN A 160 -37.87 8.25 9.44
N VAL A 161 -36.90 8.82 10.15
CA VAL A 161 -37.14 9.53 11.42
C VAL A 161 -38.02 10.76 11.19
N SER A 162 -37.78 11.51 10.12
CA SER A 162 -38.61 12.67 9.75
C SER A 162 -40.06 12.27 9.47
N ASP A 163 -40.28 11.18 8.72
CA ASP A 163 -41.62 10.67 8.41
C ASP A 163 -42.36 10.22 9.69
N ILE A 164 -41.68 9.50 10.59
CA ILE A 164 -42.24 9.09 11.89
C ILE A 164 -42.63 10.33 12.70
N HIS A 165 -41.77 11.36 12.74
CA HIS A 165 -42.05 12.59 13.45
C HIS A 165 -43.29 13.31 12.89
N GLN A 166 -43.45 13.37 11.56
CA GLN A 166 -44.64 13.94 10.93
C GLN A 166 -45.91 13.13 11.24
N LEU A 167 -45.84 11.80 11.25
CA LEU A 167 -46.96 10.94 11.59
C LEU A 167 -47.40 11.15 13.05
N LEU A 168 -46.46 11.19 13.99
CA LEU A 168 -46.74 11.50 15.40
C LEU A 168 -47.42 12.86 15.54
N HIS A 169 -46.95 13.88 14.83
CA HIS A 169 -47.52 15.23 14.88
C HIS A 169 -48.96 15.26 14.33
N ARG A 170 -49.25 14.51 13.25
CA ARG A 170 -50.62 14.38 12.70
C ARG A 170 -51.56 13.63 13.64
N LEU A 171 -51.08 12.59 14.32
CA LEU A 171 -51.88 11.86 15.29
C LEU A 171 -52.24 12.75 16.50
N HIS A 172 -51.26 13.51 17.00
CA HIS A 172 -51.47 14.46 18.08
C HIS A 172 -52.47 15.57 17.71
N SER A 173 -52.37 16.12 16.50
CA SER A 173 -53.33 17.15 16.05
C SER A 173 -54.75 16.59 15.92
N LYS A 174 -54.90 15.37 15.39
CA LYS A 174 -56.21 14.73 15.21
C LYS A 174 -56.88 14.32 16.54
N GLN A 175 -56.08 14.02 17.57
CA GLN A 175 -56.55 13.77 18.94
C GLN A 175 -57.08 15.06 19.59
N ASN A 176 -56.43 16.20 19.36
CA ASN A 176 -56.83 17.50 19.90
C ASN A 176 -58.07 18.12 19.23
N ASP A 177 -58.40 17.70 18.00
CA ASP A 177 -59.58 18.16 17.25
C ASP A 177 -60.86 17.33 17.52
N ASN A 178 -60.81 16.30 18.38
CA ASN A 178 -62.00 15.56 18.79
C ASN A 178 -62.51 16.08 20.15
N PRO A 179 -63.47 17.03 20.20
CA PRO A 179 -64.02 17.48 21.45
C PRO A 179 -64.75 16.31 22.10
N THR A 180 -64.38 16.01 23.34
CA THR A 180 -65.15 15.17 24.25
C THR A 180 -66.62 15.58 24.17
N THR A 181 -67.45 14.63 23.73
CA THR A 181 -68.91 14.66 23.87
C THR A 181 -69.31 14.85 25.33
#